data_AF-A0A2K3KPM1-F1
#
_entry.id   AF-A0A2K3KPM1-F1
#
_cell.length_a   1.000
_cell.length_b   1.000
_cell.length_c   1.000
_cell.angle_alpha   90.00
_cell.angle_beta   90.00
_cell.angle_gamma   90.00
#
_symmetry.space_group_name_H-M   'P 1'
#
loop_
_entity.id
_entity.type
_entity.pdbx_description
1 polymer ?
#
loop_
_entity_poly.entity_id
_entity_poly.type
_entity_poly.pdbx_seq_one_letter_code
_entity_poly.pdbx_strand_id
1 'polypeptide(L)'
;MQLEDPGIDIHKEGKYLMLAVQELVSGDQCEGRFVFGRDSRKPKASNDENKFTKDGTNPKSLLQTLLMRAGHTPPKYKTRHLKTNEFRALVEFKGMQFVGKPKRNKQLAERDAAIEALAWLTHTSDNTQHEDDKSPPDVTDNMLKLLGKRRKSKRHFD
;
A
#
# COMPACT_ATOMS: atom_id res chain seq x y z
N MET A 1 -29.20 35.42 -0.75
CA MET A 1 -28.20 34.76 -1.63
C MET A 1 -28.73 34.84 -3.04
N GLN A 2 -27.98 35.48 -3.93
CA GLN A 2 -28.23 35.46 -5.37
C GLN A 2 -26.98 34.89 -6.03
N LEU A 3 -27.16 34.12 -7.11
CA LEU A 3 -26.03 33.68 -7.90
C LEU A 3 -25.34 34.91 -8.48
N GLU A 4 -24.01 34.90 -8.42
CA GLU A 4 -23.16 35.98 -8.95
C GLU A 4 -23.30 36.12 -10.47
N ASP A 5 -23.64 35.03 -11.16
CA ASP A 5 -23.89 35.03 -12.60
C ASP A 5 -25.11 34.18 -12.98
N PRO A 6 -26.32 34.74 -12.94
CA PRO A 6 -27.57 34.00 -13.17
C PRO A 6 -27.80 33.61 -14.64
N GLY A 7 -27.01 34.13 -15.58
CA GLY A 7 -27.10 33.81 -17.00
C GLY A 7 -26.31 32.56 -17.42
N ILE A 8 -25.53 31.98 -16.51
CA ILE A 8 -24.76 30.76 -16.77
C ILE A 8 -25.72 29.58 -16.92
N ASP A 9 -25.86 29.12 -18.16
CA ASP A 9 -26.58 27.91 -18.51
C ASP A 9 -25.64 26.72 -18.41
N ILE A 10 -25.79 25.93 -17.33
CA ILE A 10 -24.98 24.73 -17.06
C ILE A 10 -25.01 23.70 -18.20
N HIS A 11 -26.05 23.71 -19.04
CA HIS A 11 -26.15 22.80 -20.18
C HIS A 11 -25.35 23.31 -21.40
N LYS A 12 -25.16 24.63 -21.53
CA LYS A 12 -24.31 25.23 -22.57
C LYS A 12 -22.84 25.26 -22.16
N GLU A 13 -22.58 25.57 -20.89
CA GLU A 13 -21.24 25.69 -20.33
C GLU A 13 -20.67 24.35 -19.84
N GLY A 14 -21.46 23.27 -19.86
CA GLY A 14 -21.07 21.93 -19.42
C GLY A 14 -19.82 21.36 -20.13
N LYS A 15 -19.47 21.87 -21.32
CA LYS A 15 -18.22 21.55 -22.01
C LYS A 15 -16.98 22.01 -21.22
N TYR A 16 -17.02 23.18 -20.58
CA TYR A 16 -15.93 23.69 -19.75
C TYR A 16 -15.82 22.94 -18.43
N LEU A 17 -16.95 22.50 -17.89
CA LEU A 17 -16.97 21.62 -16.73
C LEU A 17 -16.28 20.28 -17.04
N MET A 18 -16.56 19.69 -18.21
CA MET A 18 -15.90 18.46 -18.64
C MET A 18 -14.39 18.65 -18.87
N LEU A 19 -13.98 19.78 -19.44
CA LEU A 19 -12.57 20.12 -19.63
C LEU A 19 -11.85 20.31 -18.28
N ALA A 20 -12.46 20.98 -17.32
CA ALA A 20 -11.90 21.15 -15.98
C ALA A 20 -11.76 19.80 -15.25
N VAL A 21 -12.75 18.90 -15.39
CA VAL A 21 -12.67 17.53 -14.88
C VAL A 21 -11.54 16.77 -15.56
N GLN A 22 -11.42 16.87 -16.89
CA GLN A 22 -10.34 16.22 -17.64
C GLN A 22 -8.97 16.72 -17.22
N GLU A 23 -8.78 18.02 -17.03
CA GLU A 23 -7.52 18.61 -16.55
C GLU A 23 -7.17 18.11 -15.14
N LEU A 24 -8.14 18.11 -14.23
CA LEU A 24 -7.96 17.64 -12.85
C LEU A 24 -7.59 16.15 -12.82
N VAL A 25 -8.24 15.31 -13.64
CA VAL A 25 -7.95 13.87 -13.74
C VAL A 25 -6.62 13.61 -14.43
N SER A 26 -6.27 14.36 -15.48
CA SER A 26 -5.02 14.17 -16.23
C SER A 26 -3.78 14.51 -15.39
N GLY A 27 -3.91 15.48 -14.48
CA GLY A 27 -2.86 15.83 -13.51
C GLY A 27 -2.83 14.93 -12.27
N ASP A 28 -3.87 14.12 -12.05
CA ASP A 28 -3.98 13.30 -10.84
C ASP A 28 -3.15 12.02 -10.93
N GLN A 29 -1.92 12.12 -10.47
CA GLN A 29 -1.03 10.98 -10.30
C GLN A 29 -1.36 10.13 -9.05
N CYS A 30 -2.36 10.51 -8.25
CA CYS A 30 -2.77 9.76 -7.05
C CYS A 30 -3.90 8.76 -7.33
N GLU A 31 -4.40 8.64 -8.56
CA GLU A 31 -5.51 7.75 -8.92
C GLU A 31 -6.75 7.93 -8.00
N GLY A 32 -7.04 9.16 -7.57
CA GLY A 32 -8.11 9.48 -6.64
C GLY A 32 -7.87 9.06 -5.18
N ARG A 33 -6.62 8.77 -4.78
CA ARG A 33 -6.26 8.41 -3.40
C ARG A 33 -5.82 9.62 -2.60
N PHE A 34 -6.22 9.68 -1.34
CA PHE A 34 -5.68 10.66 -0.38
C PHE A 34 -4.28 10.22 0.05
N VAL A 35 -3.25 11.00 -0.33
CA VAL A 35 -1.85 10.73 -0.01
C VAL A 35 -1.26 11.93 0.73
N PHE A 36 -0.61 11.68 1.86
CA PHE A 36 0.02 12.72 2.69
C PHE A 36 1.52 12.83 2.39
N GLY A 37 2.10 14.03 2.41
CA GLY A 37 3.57 14.22 2.32
C GLY A 37 4.17 14.23 0.91
N ARG A 38 3.41 14.67 -0.10
CA ARG A 38 3.92 14.76 -1.48
C ARG A 38 4.70 16.05 -1.71
N ASP A 39 6.03 15.97 -1.74
CA ASP A 39 6.85 17.00 -2.38
C ASP A 39 6.77 16.81 -3.90
N SER A 40 6.61 17.88 -4.68
CA SER A 40 6.51 17.88 -6.15
C SER A 40 7.81 17.49 -6.89
N ARG A 41 8.53 16.47 -6.43
CA ARG A 41 9.88 16.14 -6.92
C ARG A 41 9.83 15.22 -8.14
N LYS A 42 10.59 15.61 -9.16
CA LYS A 42 10.88 14.86 -10.39
C LYS A 42 11.39 13.43 -10.09
N PRO A 43 11.18 12.46 -11.01
CA PRO A 43 11.49 11.06 -10.76
C PRO A 43 13.02 10.90 -10.60
N LYS A 44 13.44 10.43 -9.42
CA LYS A 44 14.81 10.00 -9.19
C LYS A 44 14.89 8.49 -9.37
N ALA A 45 15.89 8.05 -10.13
CA ALA A 45 16.22 6.64 -10.36
C ALA A 45 16.25 5.90 -9.02
N SER A 46 15.41 4.87 -8.92
CA SER A 46 15.11 4.20 -7.68
C SER A 46 16.23 3.22 -7.33
N ASN A 47 17.12 3.62 -6.43
CA ASN A 47 18.02 2.68 -5.77
C ASN A 47 17.15 1.69 -4.98
N ASP A 48 17.38 0.39 -5.17
CA ASP A 48 16.48 -0.71 -4.79
C ASP A 48 16.56 -1.07 -3.29
N GLU A 49 16.75 -0.06 -2.44
CA GLU A 49 16.70 -0.28 -1.00
C GLU A 49 15.27 -0.06 -0.51
N ASN A 50 14.55 -1.18 -0.44
CA ASN A 50 13.39 -1.42 0.41
C ASN A 50 12.10 -0.70 -0.04
N LYS A 51 11.39 -1.35 -1.00
CA LYS A 51 10.06 -0.97 -1.50
C LYS A 51 9.05 -0.62 -0.40
N PHE A 52 9.18 -1.22 0.79
CA PHE A 52 8.27 -0.98 1.92
C PHE A 52 8.60 0.24 2.78
N THR A 53 9.68 0.97 2.47
CA THR A 53 10.08 2.19 3.19
C THR A 53 10.23 3.43 2.29
N LYS A 54 10.14 3.29 0.95
CA LYS A 54 10.36 4.38 -0.02
C LYS A 54 9.36 5.54 0.11
N ASP A 55 8.10 5.26 0.43
CA ASP A 55 7.04 6.28 0.49
C ASP A 55 6.84 6.86 1.90
N GLY A 56 7.85 6.79 2.78
CA GLY A 56 7.72 7.17 4.19
C GLY A 56 6.78 6.24 4.99
N THR A 57 6.28 5.18 4.36
CA THR A 57 5.38 4.22 4.99
C THR A 57 6.15 3.37 6.01
N ASN A 58 5.59 3.24 7.20
CA ASN A 58 6.15 2.37 8.23
C ASN A 58 5.70 0.92 7.97
N PRO A 59 6.63 -0.05 7.78
CA PRO A 59 6.26 -1.43 7.47
C PRO A 59 5.39 -2.09 8.56
N LYS A 60 5.51 -1.66 9.82
CA LYS A 60 4.61 -2.13 10.89
C LYS A 60 3.16 -1.68 10.69
N SER A 61 2.95 -0.40 10.36
CA SER A 61 1.60 0.12 10.13
C SER A 61 1.00 -0.37 8.82
N LEU A 62 1.82 -0.56 7.79
CA LEU A 62 1.41 -1.17 6.52
C LEU A 62 0.94 -2.61 6.73
N LEU A 63 1.75 -3.45 7.39
CA LEU A 63 1.39 -4.82 7.69
C LEU A 63 0.10 -4.92 8.51
N GLN A 64 -0.02 -4.10 9.56
CA GLN A 64 -1.24 -4.02 10.35
C GLN A 64 -2.46 -3.64 9.50
N THR A 65 -2.32 -2.62 8.65
CA THR A 65 -3.41 -2.14 7.78
C THR A 65 -3.84 -3.22 6.80
N LEU A 66 -2.90 -3.91 6.17
CA LEU A 66 -3.20 -5.00 5.23
C LEU A 66 -3.97 -6.14 5.93
N LEU A 67 -3.54 -6.54 7.12
CA LEU A 67 -4.22 -7.57 7.91
C LEU A 67 -5.62 -7.13 8.34
N MET A 68 -5.76 -5.90 8.84
CA MET A 68 -7.07 -5.39 9.27
C MET A 68 -8.04 -5.22 8.10
N ARG A 69 -7.57 -4.76 6.93
CA ARG A 69 -8.39 -4.66 5.71
C ARG A 69 -8.85 -6.02 5.19
N ALA A 70 -8.05 -7.05 5.41
CA ALA A 70 -8.39 -8.45 5.18
C ALA A 70 -9.36 -9.05 6.23
N GLY A 71 -9.74 -8.27 7.26
CA GLY A 71 -10.58 -8.78 8.36
C GLY A 71 -9.82 -9.69 9.34
N HIS A 72 -8.49 -9.64 9.34
CA HIS A 72 -7.65 -10.41 10.25
C HIS A 72 -7.29 -9.61 11.52
N THR A 73 -6.94 -10.36 12.57
CA THR A 73 -6.42 -9.80 13.80
C THR A 73 -5.09 -9.10 13.57
N PRO A 74 -4.77 -8.02 14.31
CA PRO A 74 -3.50 -7.31 14.18
C PRO A 74 -2.30 -8.23 14.48
N PRO A 75 -1.12 -7.95 13.87
CA PRO A 75 0.07 -8.77 14.04
C PRO A 75 0.66 -8.62 15.45
N LYS A 76 1.12 -9.73 16.04
CA LYS A 76 1.77 -9.76 17.36
C LYS A 76 3.29 -9.77 17.20
N TYR A 77 3.98 -8.87 17.90
CA TYR A 77 5.44 -8.79 17.88
C TYR A 77 6.04 -9.37 19.16
N LYS A 78 7.09 -10.17 19.01
CA LYS A 78 7.89 -10.72 20.11
C LYS A 78 9.36 -10.43 19.82
N THR A 79 10.01 -9.65 20.68
CA THR A 79 11.43 -9.29 20.51
C THR A 79 12.27 -9.93 21.60
N ARG A 80 13.40 -10.52 21.21
CA ARG A 80 14.37 -11.14 22.11
C ARG A 80 15.72 -10.45 21.99
N HIS A 81 16.40 -10.28 23.11
CA HIS A 81 17.78 -9.82 23.16
C HIS A 81 18.72 -11.03 22.97
N LEU A 82 19.70 -10.88 22.11
CA LEU A 82 20.72 -11.89 21.80
C LEU A 82 21.99 -11.64 22.62
N LYS A 83 22.81 -12.67 22.76
CA LYS A 83 24.11 -12.59 23.44
C LYS A 83 25.10 -11.64 22.73
N THR A 84 24.85 -11.32 21.47
CA THR A 84 25.65 -10.40 20.63
C THR A 84 25.31 -8.93 20.85
N ASN A 85 24.54 -8.57 21.88
CA ASN A 85 23.98 -7.22 22.11
C ASN A 85 23.06 -6.73 20.97
N GLU A 86 22.41 -7.67 20.28
CA GLU A 86 21.47 -7.39 19.20
C GLU A 86 20.06 -7.86 19.58
N PHE A 87 19.06 -7.29 18.94
CA PHE A 87 17.66 -7.67 19.08
C PHE A 87 17.22 -8.46 17.86
N ARG A 88 16.49 -9.54 18.08
CA ARG A 88 15.80 -10.28 17.03
C ARG A 88 14.31 -10.30 17.33
N ALA A 89 13.51 -9.86 16.36
CA ALA A 89 12.06 -9.84 16.50
C ALA A 89 11.40 -10.91 15.63
N LEU A 90 10.25 -11.35 16.10
CA LEU A 90 9.33 -12.24 15.43
C LEU A 90 7.98 -11.55 15.34
N VAL A 91 7.33 -11.64 14.18
CA VAL A 91 5.95 -11.19 13.98
C VAL A 91 5.05 -12.39 13.69
N GLU A 92 3.89 -12.44 14.34
CA GLU A 92 2.94 -13.55 14.27
C GLU A 92 1.55 -13.05 13.88
N PHE A 93 0.95 -13.66 12.85
CA PHE A 93 -0.43 -13.42 12.43
C PHE A 93 -0.96 -14.65 11.67
N LYS A 94 -2.26 -14.97 11.81
CA LYS A 94 -2.89 -16.11 11.12
C LYS A 94 -2.13 -17.44 11.32
N GLY A 95 -1.50 -17.65 12.47
CA GLY A 95 -0.68 -18.83 12.77
C GLY A 95 0.68 -18.87 12.04
N MET A 96 1.01 -17.86 11.25
CA MET A 96 2.30 -17.70 10.58
C MET A 96 3.25 -16.91 11.46
N GLN A 97 4.55 -17.23 11.39
CA GLN A 97 5.60 -16.54 12.14
C GLN A 97 6.74 -16.16 11.21
N PHE A 98 7.11 -14.88 11.21
CA PHE A 98 8.21 -14.34 10.40
C PHE A 98 9.26 -13.76 11.33
N VAL A 99 10.52 -14.10 11.09
CA VAL A 99 11.63 -13.74 11.96
C VAL A 99 12.55 -12.77 11.24
N GLY A 100 12.67 -11.55 11.77
CA GLY A 100 13.59 -10.56 11.25
C GLY A 100 15.06 -10.92 11.50
N LYS A 101 15.93 -10.27 10.74
CA LYS A 101 17.37 -10.26 10.96
C LYS A 101 17.70 -9.59 12.30
N PRO A 102 18.79 -10.01 12.98
CA PRO A 102 19.29 -9.31 14.15
C PRO A 102 19.57 -7.83 13.85
N LYS A 103 19.20 -6.93 14.76
CA LYS A 103 19.44 -5.48 14.66
C LYS A 103 19.87 -4.92 16.00
N ARG A 104 20.62 -3.81 15.98
CA ARG A 104 21.12 -3.14 17.19
C ARG A 104 20.04 -2.51 18.08
N ASN A 105 18.81 -2.32 17.60
CA ASN A 105 17.71 -1.71 18.34
C ASN A 105 16.45 -2.58 18.23
N LYS A 106 15.70 -2.72 19.35
CA LYS A 106 14.39 -3.37 19.43
C LYS A 106 13.45 -2.91 18.30
N GLN A 107 13.33 -1.60 18.07
CA GLN A 107 12.43 -1.06 17.05
C GLN A 107 12.85 -1.44 15.63
N LEU A 108 14.17 -1.47 15.36
CA LEU A 108 14.70 -1.88 14.06
C LEU A 108 14.49 -3.37 13.81
N ALA A 109 14.62 -4.20 14.85
CA ALA A 109 14.35 -5.64 14.75
C ALA A 109 12.87 -5.91 14.41
N GLU A 110 11.94 -5.22 15.08
CA GLU A 110 10.50 -5.32 14.79
C GLU A 110 10.16 -4.83 13.38
N ARG A 111 10.83 -3.77 12.93
CA ARG A 111 10.71 -3.26 11.56
C ARG A 111 11.15 -4.30 10.54
N ASP A 112 12.28 -4.95 10.77
CA ASP A 112 12.85 -5.97 9.89
C ASP A 112 11.94 -7.21 9.83
N ALA A 113 11.42 -7.67 10.98
CA ALA A 113 10.42 -8.75 11.00
C ALA A 113 9.15 -8.41 10.21
N ALA A 114 8.70 -7.15 10.25
CA ALA A 114 7.57 -6.70 9.44
C ALA A 114 7.89 -6.68 7.93
N ILE A 115 9.13 -6.34 7.55
CA ILE A 115 9.58 -6.40 6.16
C ILE A 115 9.58 -7.84 5.66
N GLU A 116 10.08 -8.80 6.43
CA GLU A 116 10.06 -10.22 6.06
C GLU A 116 8.63 -10.74 5.85
N ALA A 117 7.71 -10.37 6.74
CA ALA A 117 6.30 -10.69 6.58
C ALA A 117 5.70 -10.06 5.31
N LEU A 118 5.96 -8.76 5.07
CA LEU A 118 5.47 -8.06 3.88
C LEU A 118 6.06 -8.64 2.60
N ALA A 119 7.34 -9.00 2.59
CA ALA A 119 7.99 -9.66 1.47
C ALA A 119 7.28 -10.98 1.17
N TRP A 120 6.99 -11.81 2.18
CA TRP A 120 6.22 -13.05 1.99
C TRP A 120 4.80 -12.79 1.45
N LEU A 121 4.14 -11.74 1.94
CA LEU A 121 2.86 -11.32 1.39
C LEU A 121 3.00 -10.95 -0.08
N THR A 122 4.07 -10.29 -0.50
CA THR A 122 4.24 -9.83 -1.89
C THR A 122 5.13 -10.71 -2.76
N HIS A 123 5.59 -11.86 -2.28
CA HIS A 123 6.32 -12.81 -3.10
C HIS A 123 5.33 -13.47 -4.07
N THR A 124 5.46 -13.13 -5.35
CA THR A 124 4.78 -13.80 -6.46
C THR A 124 5.27 -15.25 -6.48
N SER A 125 4.35 -16.20 -6.50
CA SER A 125 4.68 -17.57 -6.85
C SER A 125 5.16 -17.59 -8.30
N ASP A 126 6.42 -17.98 -8.47
CA ASP A 126 7.15 -18.25 -9.71
C ASP A 126 7.61 -17.05 -10.55
N ASN A 127 8.86 -16.66 -10.29
CA ASN A 127 9.95 -16.60 -11.29
C ASN A 127 9.55 -16.42 -12.76
N THR A 128 9.28 -15.19 -13.17
CA THR A 128 9.56 -14.74 -14.54
C THR A 128 10.16 -13.36 -14.49
N GLN A 129 11.42 -13.29 -14.92
CA GLN A 129 12.07 -12.07 -15.38
C GLN A 129 11.13 -11.38 -16.38
N HIS A 130 10.72 -10.15 -16.11
CA HIS A 130 10.50 -9.13 -17.14
C HIS A 130 10.50 -7.75 -16.46
N GLU A 131 11.65 -7.10 -16.64
CA GLU A 131 11.87 -5.68 -16.90
C GLU A 131 10.61 -4.81 -17.07
N ASP A 132 10.62 -3.63 -16.43
CA ASP A 132 9.94 -2.40 -16.86
C ASP A 132 8.41 -2.38 -17.05
N ASP A 133 7.64 -3.28 -16.43
CA ASP A 133 6.19 -3.13 -16.47
C ASP A 133 5.70 -2.18 -15.36
N LYS A 134 5.24 -0.99 -15.76
CA LYS A 134 4.52 -0.01 -14.92
C LYS A 134 3.10 -0.51 -14.57
N SER A 135 2.89 -1.81 -14.48
CA SER A 135 1.63 -2.38 -14.06
C SER A 135 1.45 -2.22 -12.55
N PRO A 136 0.20 -2.03 -12.08
CA PRO A 136 -0.09 -2.01 -10.65
C PRO A 136 0.52 -3.23 -9.97
N PRO A 137 1.06 -3.11 -8.74
CA PRO A 137 1.69 -4.23 -8.06
C PRO A 137 0.74 -5.43 -8.07
N ASP A 138 1.13 -6.49 -8.78
CA ASP A 138 0.30 -7.68 -8.92
C ASP A 138 -0.01 -8.21 -7.51
N VAL A 139 -1.30 -8.34 -7.21
CA VAL A 139 -1.73 -8.78 -5.90
C VAL A 139 -1.46 -10.26 -5.85
N THR A 140 -0.40 -10.65 -5.16
CA THR A 140 0.01 -12.06 -5.09
C THR A 140 -1.10 -12.96 -4.55
N ASP A 141 -1.00 -14.26 -4.84
CA ASP A 141 -1.87 -15.27 -4.27
C ASP A 141 -1.91 -15.25 -2.73
N ASN A 142 -0.79 -14.92 -2.08
CA ASN A 142 -0.71 -14.81 -0.63
C ASN A 142 -1.51 -13.59 -0.12
N MET A 143 -1.44 -12.45 -0.81
CA MET A 143 -2.28 -11.29 -0.51
C MET A 143 -3.76 -11.55 -0.82
N LEU A 144 -4.08 -12.21 -1.93
CA LEU A 144 -5.46 -12.60 -2.29
C LEU A 144 -6.08 -13.54 -1.24
N LYS A 145 -5.31 -14.50 -0.71
CA LYS A 145 -5.71 -15.39 0.38
C LYS A 145 -5.99 -14.66 1.70
N LEU A 146 -5.48 -13.44 1.88
CA LEU A 146 -5.78 -12.60 3.04
C LEU A 146 -6.95 -11.68 2.75
N LEU A 147 -6.91 -10.92 1.65
CA LEU A 147 -7.92 -9.92 1.32
C LEU A 147 -9.30 -10.53 1.01
N GLY A 148 -9.37 -11.84 0.77
CA GLY A 148 -10.59 -12.55 0.43
C GLY A 148 -11.01 -12.26 -1.02
N LYS A 149 -11.49 -13.27 -1.74
CA LYS A 149 -12.09 -13.03 -3.06
C LYS A 149 -13.25 -12.05 -2.89
N ARG A 150 -13.14 -10.86 -3.50
CA ARG A 150 -14.21 -9.86 -3.58
C ARG A 150 -15.49 -10.60 -4.00
N ARG A 151 -16.45 -10.77 -3.08
CA ARG A 151 -17.73 -11.42 -3.41
C ARG A 151 -18.34 -10.62 -4.54
N LYS A 152 -18.38 -11.19 -5.75
CA LYS A 152 -19.05 -10.59 -6.90
C LYS A 152 -20.52 -10.49 -6.50
N SER A 153 -20.98 -9.28 -6.19
CA SER A 153 -22.39 -9.03 -5.87
C SER A 153 -23.23 -9.61 -6.99
N LYS A 154 -24.00 -10.66 -6.69
CA LYS A 154 -24.92 -11.28 -7.62
C LYS A 154 -26.03 -10.26 -7.83
N ARG A 155 -25.99 -9.51 -8.94
CA ARG A 155 -27.11 -8.66 -9.35
C ARG A 155 -28.26 -9.61 -9.65
N HIS A 156 -29.25 -9.62 -8.76
CA HIS A 156 -30.58 -10.13 -9.11
C HIS A 156 -31.11 -9.18 -10.18
N PHE A 157 -31.31 -9.69 -11.38
CA PHE A 157 -32.20 -9.09 -12.35
C PHE A 157 -33.57 -9.68 -12.03
N ASP A 158 -34.49 -8.82 -11.60
CA ASP A 158 -35.92 -9.04 -11.74
C ASP A 158 -36.42 -8.26 -12.97
#